data_AF-A0A954KFT0-F1
#
_entry.id   AF-A0A954KFT0-F1
#
_cell.length_a   1.000
_cell.length_b   1.000
_cell.length_c   1.000
_cell.angle_alpha   90.00
_cell.angle_beta   90.00
_cell.angle_gamma   90.00
#
_symmetry.space_group_name_H-M   'P 1'
#
loop_
_entity.id
_entity.type
_entity.pdbx_description
1 polymer ?
#
loop_
_entity_poly.entity_id
_entity_poly.type
_entity_poly.pdbx_seq_one_letter_code
_entity_poly.pdbx_strand_id
1 'polypeptide(L)'
;PAPVMMTLDASMRDVCRVRRERTSSPLQALVMMNSPQFVEASRVLSERLIRQYGDDTNTALSDLFRLLTSRHPSDQELEILTRLYESQVERFTAASDQVTALHTVGAQTRDESLDATAVAALAVVTNMMMTYDECVTRR
;
A
#
# COMPACT_ATOMS: atom_id res chain seq x y z
N PRO A 1 -2.73 -19.07 17.60
CA PRO A 1 -2.41 -17.70 17.15
C PRO A 1 -2.97 -17.47 15.75
N ALA A 2 -3.44 -16.27 15.41
CA ALA A 2 -3.93 -15.98 14.06
C ALA A 2 -2.79 -16.16 13.02
N PRO A 3 -3.06 -16.71 11.82
CA PRO A 3 -2.03 -17.09 10.84
C PRO A 3 -1.08 -15.96 10.46
N VAL A 4 -1.58 -14.73 10.42
CA VAL A 4 -0.83 -13.50 10.07
C VAL A 4 0.26 -13.18 11.08
N MET A 5 0.08 -13.51 12.36
CA MET A 5 1.10 -13.24 13.39
C MET A 5 2.33 -14.12 13.23
N MET A 6 2.17 -15.38 12.77
CA MET A 6 3.32 -16.24 12.48
C MET A 6 4.11 -15.78 11.25
N THR A 7 3.46 -15.09 10.30
CA THR A 7 4.11 -14.55 9.10
C THR A 7 4.88 -13.25 9.35
N LEU A 8 4.63 -12.58 10.48
CA LEU A 8 5.29 -11.34 10.91
C LEU A 8 6.33 -11.57 12.02
N ASP A 9 6.96 -12.75 12.03
CA ASP A 9 7.98 -13.13 13.02
C ASP A 9 7.55 -12.90 14.48
N ALA A 10 6.27 -13.11 14.81
CA ALA A 10 5.84 -13.07 16.20
C ALA A 10 6.50 -14.23 16.95
N SER A 11 7.42 -13.89 17.86
CA SER A 11 8.11 -14.84 18.72
C SER A 11 7.10 -15.68 19.52
N MET A 12 7.28 -16.99 19.56
CA MET A 12 6.73 -17.79 20.66
C MET A 12 7.36 -17.33 21.98
N ARG A 13 6.61 -17.34 23.07
CA ARG A 13 6.99 -16.75 24.37
C ARG A 13 8.20 -17.40 25.08
N ASP A 14 8.81 -18.43 24.50
CA ASP A 14 9.79 -19.29 25.19
C ASP A 14 11.25 -19.16 24.70
N VAL A 15 11.61 -18.17 23.87
CA VAL A 15 13.00 -18.04 23.38
C VAL A 15 13.51 -16.59 23.38
N CYS A 16 14.52 -16.30 24.20
CA CYS A 16 15.35 -15.10 24.04
C CYS A 16 16.20 -15.23 22.77
N ARG A 17 15.80 -14.54 21.69
CA ARG A 17 16.64 -14.39 20.49
C ARG A 17 17.42 -13.08 20.56
N VAL A 18 18.74 -13.16 20.43
CA VAL A 18 19.71 -12.04 20.56
C VAL A 18 19.73 -11.12 19.32
N ARG A 19 19.15 -11.53 18.19
CA ARG A 19 19.10 -10.72 16.96
C ARG A 19 17.77 -10.91 16.24
N ARG A 20 17.13 -9.82 15.81
CA ARG A 20 15.99 -9.86 14.89
C ARG A 20 16.45 -10.45 13.55
N GLU A 21 15.72 -11.43 13.04
CA GLU A 21 15.90 -11.89 11.66
C GLU A 21 15.42 -10.77 10.71
N ARG A 22 16.12 -10.59 9.58
CA ARG A 22 15.70 -9.61 8.57
C ARG A 22 14.47 -10.19 7.87
N THR A 23 13.34 -9.56 8.07
CA THR A 23 12.03 -9.99 7.58
C THR A 23 11.88 -9.63 6.10
N SER A 24 12.67 -10.30 5.25
CA SER A 24 12.73 -10.05 3.80
C SER A 24 12.32 -11.29 3.00
N SER A 25 11.21 -11.96 3.38
CA SER A 25 10.75 -13.14 2.65
C SER A 25 9.76 -12.74 1.53
N PRO A 26 9.98 -13.17 0.27
CA PRO A 26 9.06 -12.92 -0.85
C PRO A 26 7.62 -13.42 -0.63
N LEU A 27 7.44 -14.37 0.29
CA LEU A 27 6.14 -14.98 0.61
C LEU A 27 5.25 -14.04 1.44
N GLN A 28 5.85 -13.20 2.28
CA GLN A 28 5.13 -12.18 3.05
C GLN A 28 4.65 -11.03 2.15
N ALA A 29 5.47 -10.62 1.18
CA ALA A 29 5.07 -9.65 0.16
C ALA A 29 3.84 -10.13 -0.62
N LEU A 30 3.78 -11.43 -0.95
CA LEU A 30 2.63 -12.03 -1.61
C LEU A 30 1.38 -12.08 -0.70
N VAL A 31 1.54 -12.37 0.60
CA VAL A 31 0.42 -12.38 1.56
C VAL A 31 -0.12 -10.97 1.81
N MET A 32 0.74 -9.96 1.90
CA MET A 32 0.36 -8.55 2.04
C MET A 32 -0.39 -8.06 0.80
N MET A 33 0.11 -8.42 -0.39
CA MET A 33 -0.48 -7.99 -1.66
C MET A 33 -1.85 -8.63 -1.95
N ASN A 34 -2.15 -9.80 -1.36
CA ASN A 34 -3.38 -10.56 -1.59
C ASN A 34 -4.34 -10.60 -0.40
N SER A 35 -3.95 -10.11 0.78
CA SER A 35 -4.83 -10.12 1.93
C SER A 35 -5.89 -9.01 1.80
N PRO A 36 -7.18 -9.34 1.93
CA PRO A 36 -8.25 -8.35 1.77
C PRO A 36 -8.14 -7.19 2.76
N GLN A 37 -7.54 -7.41 3.93
CA GLN A 37 -7.32 -6.39 4.96
C GLN A 37 -6.31 -5.32 4.53
N PHE A 38 -5.24 -5.73 3.83
CA PHE A 38 -4.21 -4.81 3.35
C PHE A 38 -4.65 -4.09 2.06
N VAL A 39 -5.41 -4.77 1.21
CA VAL A 39 -6.05 -4.15 0.04
C VAL A 39 -7.06 -3.09 0.49
N GLU A 40 -7.91 -3.41 1.47
CA GLU A 40 -8.86 -2.46 2.06
C GLU A 40 -8.14 -1.29 2.74
N ALA A 41 -7.11 -1.54 3.54
CA ALA A 41 -6.32 -0.48 4.17
C ALA A 41 -5.66 0.44 3.15
N SER A 42 -5.12 -0.13 2.06
CA SER A 42 -4.51 0.64 0.97
C SER A 42 -5.53 1.53 0.27
N ARG A 43 -6.74 1.01 0.04
CA ARG A 43 -7.86 1.79 -0.53
C ARG A 43 -8.27 2.94 0.38
N VAL A 44 -8.51 2.67 1.66
CA VAL A 44 -8.94 3.70 2.63
C VAL A 44 -7.88 4.78 2.80
N LEU A 45 -6.59 4.42 2.82
CA LEU A 45 -5.50 5.40 2.87
C LEU A 45 -5.46 6.25 1.59
N SER A 46 -5.68 5.64 0.43
CA SER A 46 -5.73 6.34 -0.86
C SER A 46 -6.91 7.31 -0.96
N GLU A 47 -8.11 6.89 -0.53
CA GLU A 47 -9.29 7.77 -0.44
C GLU A 47 -9.02 8.97 0.48
N ARG A 48 -8.34 8.75 1.61
CA ARG A 48 -7.95 9.84 2.52
C ARG A 48 -7.00 10.83 1.84
N LEU A 49 -5.98 10.35 1.14
CA LEU A 49 -5.01 11.21 0.46
C LEU A 49 -5.66 12.01 -0.67
N ILE A 50 -6.52 11.39 -1.48
CA ILE A 50 -7.26 12.07 -2.54
C ILE A 50 -8.20 13.13 -1.95
N ARG A 51 -8.89 12.83 -0.83
CA ARG A 51 -9.73 13.84 -0.17
C ARG A 51 -8.94 15.03 0.35
N GLN A 52 -7.71 14.81 0.80
CA GLN A 52 -6.87 15.85 1.40
C GLN A 52 -6.16 16.71 0.35
N TYR A 53 -5.69 16.10 -0.74
CA TYR A 53 -4.82 16.76 -1.73
C TYR A 53 -5.50 16.98 -3.09
N GLY A 54 -6.68 16.40 -3.32
CA GLY A 54 -7.41 16.52 -4.58
C GLY A 54 -6.58 16.00 -5.75
N ASP A 55 -6.39 16.86 -6.75
CA ASP A 55 -5.65 16.55 -7.98
C ASP A 55 -4.13 16.66 -7.82
N ASP A 56 -3.62 17.13 -6.68
CA ASP A 56 -2.18 17.23 -6.41
C ASP A 56 -1.58 15.86 -6.05
N THR A 57 -1.37 15.06 -7.09
CA THR A 57 -0.86 13.69 -6.99
C THR A 57 0.56 13.65 -6.41
N ASN A 58 1.42 14.62 -6.75
CA ASN A 58 2.81 14.64 -6.27
C ASN A 58 2.88 14.89 -4.77
N THR A 59 2.05 15.79 -4.26
CA THR A 59 1.95 16.01 -2.81
C THR A 59 1.33 14.80 -2.11
N ALA A 60 0.30 14.17 -2.71
CA ALA A 60 -0.29 12.95 -2.18
C ALA A 60 0.72 11.80 -2.09
N LEU A 61 1.54 11.58 -3.12
CA LEU A 61 2.59 10.56 -3.15
C LEU A 61 3.72 10.88 -2.16
N SER A 62 4.07 12.15 -2.02
CA SER A 62 5.08 12.58 -1.04
C SER A 62 4.61 12.36 0.40
N ASP A 63 3.33 12.64 0.70
CA ASP A 63 2.76 12.37 2.01
C ASP A 63 2.60 10.88 2.26
N LEU A 64 2.14 10.11 1.26
CA LEU A 64 2.10 8.65 1.30
C LEU A 64 3.47 8.06 1.67
N PHE A 65 4.52 8.51 0.98
CA PHE A 65 5.89 8.07 1.21
C PHE A 65 6.30 8.36 2.66
N ARG A 66 6.03 9.58 3.14
CA ARG A 66 6.34 10.00 4.50
C ARG A 66 5.55 9.23 5.55
N LEU A 67 4.28 8.94 5.31
CA LEU A 67 3.43 8.17 6.22
C LEU A 67 3.95 6.74 6.40
N LEU A 68 4.48 6.14 5.33
CA LEU A 68 4.96 4.75 5.36
C LEU A 68 6.43 4.62 5.78
N THR A 69 7.29 5.56 5.41
CA THR A 69 8.75 5.49 5.63
C THR A 69 9.28 6.46 6.69
N SER A 70 8.45 7.39 7.17
CA SER A 70 8.85 8.50 8.07
C SER A 70 9.93 9.44 7.53
N ARG A 71 10.21 9.42 6.22
CA ARG A 71 11.13 10.36 5.55
C ARG A 71 10.47 10.99 4.31
N HIS A 72 11.06 12.05 3.79
CA HIS A 72 10.65 12.58 2.49
C HIS A 72 11.27 11.74 1.36
N PRO A 73 10.54 11.54 0.23
CA PRO A 73 11.12 10.90 -0.95
C PRO A 73 12.19 11.82 -1.54
N SER A 74 13.20 11.22 -2.17
CA SER A 74 14.06 11.93 -3.10
C SER A 74 13.33 12.19 -4.43
N ASP A 75 13.84 13.13 -5.23
CA ASP A 75 13.24 13.45 -6.54
C ASP A 75 13.13 12.22 -7.45
N GLN A 76 14.15 11.35 -7.43
CA GLN A 76 14.15 10.11 -8.21
C GLN A 76 13.06 9.12 -7.75
N GLU A 77 12.84 9.00 -6.43
CA GLU A 77 11.81 8.12 -5.87
C GLU A 77 10.41 8.65 -6.18
N LEU A 78 10.22 9.96 -6.06
CA LEU A 78 8.95 10.59 -6.40
C LEU A 78 8.64 10.42 -7.89
N GLU A 79 9.64 10.56 -8.77
CA GLU A 79 9.47 10.33 -10.21
C GLU A 79 9.04 8.88 -10.50
N ILE A 80 9.67 7.90 -9.86
CA ILE A 80 9.30 6.48 -10.02
C ILE A 80 7.86 6.22 -9.56
N LEU A 81 7.47 6.76 -8.41
CA LEU A 81 6.11 6.60 -7.87
C LEU A 81 5.06 7.27 -8.76
N THR A 82 5.38 8.45 -9.30
CA THR A 82 4.49 9.18 -10.20
C THR A 82 4.27 8.40 -11.49
N ARG A 83 5.35 7.91 -12.10
CA ARG A 83 5.27 7.06 -13.30
C ARG A 83 4.50 5.77 -13.05
N LEU A 84 4.69 5.16 -11.88
CA LEU A 84 3.92 3.98 -11.49
C LEU A 84 2.43 4.31 -11.39
N TYR A 85 2.07 5.40 -10.71
CA TYR A 85 0.68 5.85 -10.60
C TYR A 85 0.05 6.07 -11.98
N GLU A 86 0.71 6.82 -12.86
CA GLU A 86 0.25 7.08 -14.23
C GLU A 86 0.00 5.77 -15.00
N SER A 87 0.95 4.82 -14.92
CA SER A 87 0.79 3.50 -15.57
C SER A 87 -0.41 2.71 -15.04
N GLN A 88 -0.73 2.85 -13.74
CA GLN A 88 -1.90 2.20 -13.17
C GLN A 88 -3.20 2.90 -13.60
N VAL A 89 -3.21 4.24 -13.67
CA VAL A 89 -4.36 5.00 -14.18
C VAL A 89 -4.69 4.60 -15.62
N GLU A 90 -3.69 4.52 -16.51
CA GLU A 90 -3.87 4.07 -17.89
C GLU A 90 -4.45 2.65 -17.96
N ARG A 91 -3.89 1.73 -17.16
CA ARG A 91 -4.34 0.34 -17.08
C ARG A 91 -5.79 0.24 -16.60
N PHE A 92 -6.15 0.97 -15.55
CA PHE A 92 -7.50 0.94 -14.98
C PHE A 92 -8.53 1.65 -15.86
N THR A 93 -8.12 2.66 -16.61
CA THR A 93 -8.95 3.30 -17.64
C THR A 93 -9.30 2.29 -18.74
N ALA A 94 -8.37 1.41 -19.11
CA ALA A 94 -8.61 0.34 -20.09
C ALA A 94 -9.35 -0.89 -19.53
N ALA A 95 -9.40 -1.05 -18.19
CA ALA A 95 -9.93 -2.24 -17.53
C ALA A 95 -10.81 -1.89 -16.32
N SER A 96 -11.99 -1.31 -16.58
CA SER A 96 -12.99 -0.91 -15.57
C SER A 96 -13.44 -2.05 -14.64
N ASP A 97 -13.38 -3.29 -15.10
CA ASP A 97 -13.75 -4.47 -14.31
C ASP A 97 -12.79 -4.66 -13.12
N GLN A 98 -11.50 -4.36 -13.32
CA GLN A 98 -10.48 -4.47 -12.26
C GLN A 98 -10.66 -3.40 -11.17
N VAL A 99 -11.13 -2.22 -11.56
CA VAL A 99 -11.47 -1.13 -10.63
C VAL A 99 -12.62 -1.57 -9.71
N THR A 100 -13.67 -2.13 -10.29
CA THR A 100 -14.84 -2.61 -9.53
C THR A 100 -14.46 -3.75 -8.58
N ALA A 101 -13.64 -4.69 -9.03
CA ALA A 101 -13.15 -5.78 -8.20
C ALA A 101 -12.39 -5.27 -6.98
N LEU A 102 -11.49 -4.30 -7.14
CA LEU A 102 -10.68 -3.73 -6.06
C LEU A 102 -11.53 -2.94 -5.05
N HIS A 103 -12.53 -2.19 -5.51
CA HIS A 103 -13.46 -1.45 -4.64
C HIS A 103 -14.41 -2.34 -3.84
N THR A 104 -14.66 -3.56 -4.32
CA THR A 104 -15.51 -4.54 -3.64
C THR A 104 -14.75 -5.31 -2.54
N VAL A 105 -13.42 -5.14 -2.44
CA VAL A 105 -12.62 -5.79 -1.40
C VAL A 105 -12.78 -5.08 -0.06
N GLY A 106 -13.15 -5.85 0.97
CA GLY A 106 -13.29 -5.38 2.35
C GLY A 106 -14.75 -5.16 2.76
N ALA A 107 -14.93 -4.62 3.97
CA ALA A 107 -16.25 -4.32 4.52
C ALA A 107 -16.62 -2.83 4.39
N GLN A 108 -15.63 -1.96 4.15
CA GLN A 108 -15.84 -0.53 4.11
C GLN A 108 -16.50 -0.09 2.80
N THR A 109 -17.51 0.76 2.88
CA THR A 109 -18.18 1.29 1.68
C THR A 109 -17.26 2.26 0.94
N ARG A 110 -17.27 2.20 -0.39
CA ARG A 110 -16.57 3.17 -1.24
C ARG A 110 -17.18 4.57 -1.07
N ASP A 111 -16.32 5.58 -1.11
CA ASP A 111 -16.76 6.96 -1.31
C ASP A 111 -17.07 7.19 -2.80
N GLU A 112 -18.35 7.35 -3.13
CA GLU A 112 -18.83 7.57 -4.50
C GLU A 112 -18.48 8.97 -5.04
N SER A 113 -18.11 9.92 -4.16
CA SER A 113 -17.73 11.28 -4.56
C SER A 113 -16.33 11.36 -5.19
N LEU A 114 -15.51 10.32 -5.01
CA LEU A 114 -14.14 10.26 -5.51
C LEU A 114 -14.05 9.48 -6.83
N ASP A 115 -13.09 9.88 -7.67
CA ASP A 115 -12.80 9.13 -8.90
C ASP A 115 -12.33 7.71 -8.57
N ALA A 116 -13.09 6.73 -9.05
CA ALA A 116 -12.85 5.32 -8.80
C ALA A 116 -11.47 4.88 -9.33
N THR A 117 -11.07 5.45 -10.47
CA THR A 117 -9.85 5.07 -11.19
C THR A 117 -8.63 5.61 -10.47
N ALA A 118 -8.63 6.89 -10.09
CA ALA A 118 -7.58 7.50 -9.27
C ALA A 118 -7.40 6.76 -7.92
N VAL A 119 -8.50 6.45 -7.23
CA VAL A 119 -8.44 5.70 -5.96
C VAL A 119 -7.85 4.31 -6.17
N ALA A 120 -8.26 3.58 -7.21
CA ALA A 120 -7.74 2.24 -7.48
C ALA A 120 -6.25 2.26 -7.86
N ALA A 121 -5.83 3.22 -8.69
CA ALA A 121 -4.44 3.41 -9.06
C ALA A 121 -3.56 3.72 -7.83
N LEU A 122 -3.98 4.67 -7.00
CA LEU A 122 -3.26 5.04 -5.78
C LEU A 122 -3.26 3.91 -4.75
N ALA A 123 -4.32 3.10 -4.68
CA ALA A 123 -4.38 1.93 -3.80
C ALA A 123 -3.35 0.86 -4.18
N VAL A 124 -3.12 0.63 -5.47
CA VAL A 124 -2.06 -0.28 -5.94
C VAL A 124 -0.67 0.24 -5.57
N VAL A 125 -0.40 1.53 -5.79
CA VAL A 125 0.86 2.17 -5.40
C VAL A 125 1.07 2.08 -3.89
N THR A 126 0.03 2.34 -3.11
CA THR A 126 0.04 2.25 -1.64
C THR A 126 0.34 0.82 -1.18
N ASN A 127 -0.30 -0.18 -1.75
CA ASN A 127 -0.07 -1.60 -1.42
C ASN A 127 1.37 -2.02 -1.76
N MET A 128 1.89 -1.57 -2.91
CA MET A 128 3.29 -1.78 -3.29
C MET A 128 4.25 -1.12 -2.29
N MET A 129 3.97 0.12 -1.89
CA MET A 129 4.76 0.84 -0.89
C MET A 129 4.72 0.17 0.49
N MET A 130 3.57 -0.35 0.93
CA MET A 130 3.47 -1.12 2.18
C MET A 130 4.33 -2.39 2.14
N THR A 131 4.65 -2.88 0.95
CA THR A 131 5.48 -4.07 0.72
C THR A 131 6.97 -3.73 0.51
N TYR A 132 7.32 -2.44 0.45
CA TYR A 132 8.70 -1.99 0.25
C TYR A 132 9.56 -2.25 1.49
N ASP A 133 10.80 -2.70 1.29
CA ASP A 133 11.69 -3.16 2.38
C ASP A 133 12.01 -2.05 3.40
N GLU A 134 12.07 -0.77 3.01
CA GLU A 134 12.25 0.33 3.98
C GLU A 134 11.01 0.59 4.85
N CYS A 135 9.83 0.14 4.44
CA CYS A 135 8.61 0.19 5.24
C CYS A 135 8.52 -1.01 6.20
N VAL A 136 9.09 -2.16 5.81
CA VAL A 136 9.00 -3.42 6.56
C VAL A 136 10.18 -3.60 7.52
N THR A 137 11.35 -3.08 7.19
CA THR A 137 12.60 -3.38 7.88
C THR A 137 13.14 -2.17 8.62
N ARG A 138 13.07 -2.18 9.96
CA ARG A 138 13.91 -1.30 10.80
C ARG A 138 15.37 -1.76 10.66
N ARG A 139 16.27 -0.86 10.24
CA ARG A 139 17.72 -1.04 10.40
C ARG A 139 18.12 -1.04 11.87
#